data_AF-X0X5L9-F1
#
_entry.id   AF-X0X5L9-F1
#
_cell.length_a   1.000
_cell.length_b   1.000
_cell.length_c   1.000
_cell.angle_alpha   90.00
_cell.angle_beta   90.00
_cell.angle_gamma   90.00
#
_symmetry.space_group_name_H-M   'P 1'
#
loop_
_entity.id
_entity.type
_entity.pdbx_description
1 polymer ?
#
loop_
_entity_poly.entity_id
_entity_poly.type
_entity_poly.pdbx_seq_one_letter_code
_entity_poly.pdbx_strand_id
1 'polypeptide(L)'
;DSVSQELGEKYGGIFEAHLQMLQDSRLRSELEEMIRQRHYSPEYAVSRTLRRYAQVFQRLESEYLAERANDIFDIEKRLLRHLLGRRREGISHLSSPVLVLAHNLTPSETVNLDRRFVRGFVTEIGGPGGHTAIVAEGLEIPAVVGTGLFLTEVSGGDQVIIDGDNGLVILQPDEETLARYHHEVEEIRTLAVRLESLRDLPAETADKVPLKLFGNIEFPYEVDHCIDRGADGVGLYRTEFLYLGSETEPTEEVHFQAYSQ
;
A
#
# COMPACT_ATOMS: atom_id res chain seq x y z
N ASP A 1 -8.07 -32.68 34.90
CA ASP A 1 -9.19 -33.23 34.10
C ASP A 1 -10.54 -32.51 34.23
N SER A 2 -10.82 -31.71 35.27
CA SER A 2 -11.99 -30.81 35.24
C SER A 2 -11.76 -29.54 34.40
N VAL A 3 -10.53 -28.98 34.47
CA VAL A 3 -10.14 -27.77 33.73
C VAL A 3 -10.20 -27.98 32.21
N SER A 4 -9.79 -29.14 31.69
CA SER A 4 -9.91 -29.46 30.26
C SER A 4 -11.36 -29.67 29.80
N GLN A 5 -12.26 -30.09 30.69
CA GLN A 5 -13.68 -30.26 30.40
C GLN A 5 -14.43 -28.92 30.40
N GLU A 6 -14.20 -28.06 31.39
CA GLU A 6 -14.77 -26.70 31.43
C GLU A 6 -14.24 -25.82 30.29
N LEU A 7 -12.95 -25.92 29.97
CA LEU A 7 -12.38 -25.24 28.81
C LEU A 7 -12.99 -25.81 27.51
N GLY A 8 -13.16 -27.14 27.42
CA GLY A 8 -13.78 -27.80 26.27
C GLY A 8 -15.22 -27.36 25.99
N GLU A 9 -16.05 -27.20 27.03
CA GLU A 9 -17.42 -26.69 26.88
C GLU A 9 -17.46 -25.20 26.51
N LYS A 10 -16.62 -24.38 27.14
CA LYS A 10 -16.55 -22.93 26.89
C LYS A 10 -16.01 -22.62 25.49
N TYR A 11 -14.98 -23.34 25.03
CA TYR A 11 -14.47 -23.22 23.66
C TYR A 11 -15.39 -23.89 22.62
N GLY A 12 -16.07 -24.98 22.99
CA GLY A 12 -17.05 -25.65 22.13
C GLY A 12 -18.19 -24.74 21.70
N GLY A 13 -18.74 -23.94 22.63
CA GLY A 13 -19.77 -22.95 22.33
C GLY A 13 -19.31 -21.84 21.37
N ILE A 14 -18.04 -21.43 21.44
CA ILE A 14 -17.45 -20.43 20.52
C ILE A 14 -17.39 -21.00 19.10
N PHE A 15 -16.88 -22.23 18.95
CA PHE A 15 -16.81 -22.88 17.64
C PHE A 15 -18.20 -23.16 17.04
N GLU A 16 -19.18 -23.51 17.86
CA GLU A 16 -20.56 -23.73 17.41
C GLU A 16 -21.21 -22.44 16.92
N ALA A 17 -21.00 -21.31 17.61
CA ALA A 17 -21.45 -20.00 17.16
C ALA A 17 -20.80 -19.58 15.82
N HIS A 18 -19.50 -19.83 15.65
CA HIS A 18 -18.79 -19.57 14.39
C HIS A 18 -19.36 -20.41 13.25
N LEU A 19 -19.66 -21.69 13.52
CA LEU A 19 -20.25 -22.61 12.55
C LEU A 19 -21.66 -22.17 12.13
N GLN A 20 -22.48 -21.76 13.10
CA GLN A 20 -23.84 -21.25 12.84
C GLN A 20 -23.80 -19.98 11.99
N MET A 21 -22.86 -19.07 12.26
CA MET A 21 -22.69 -17.86 11.44
C MET A 21 -22.31 -18.19 9.99
N LEU A 22 -21.40 -19.15 9.79
CA LEU A 22 -21.00 -19.63 8.44
C LEU A 22 -22.10 -20.43 7.72
N GLN A 23 -23.03 -21.00 8.47
CA GLN A 23 -24.20 -21.72 7.96
C GLN A 23 -25.40 -20.80 7.73
N ASP A 24 -25.32 -19.51 8.09
CA ASP A 24 -26.40 -18.57 7.86
C ASP A 24 -26.67 -18.41 6.35
N SER A 25 -27.88 -18.78 5.95
CA SER A 25 -28.39 -18.65 4.59
C SER A 25 -28.33 -17.22 4.03
N ARG A 26 -28.42 -16.20 4.88
CA ARG A 26 -28.33 -14.78 4.49
C ARG A 26 -26.91 -14.41 4.11
N LEU A 27 -25.93 -14.78 4.94
CA LEU A 27 -24.51 -14.57 4.65
C LEU A 27 -24.13 -15.23 3.33
N ARG A 28 -24.56 -16.49 3.12
CA ARG A 28 -24.32 -17.21 1.86
C ARG A 28 -24.94 -16.52 0.65
N SER A 29 -26.20 -16.10 0.76
CA SER A 29 -26.90 -15.44 -0.34
C SER A 29 -26.24 -14.12 -0.73
N GLU A 30 -25.79 -13.34 0.25
CA GLU A 30 -25.10 -12.08 0.00
C GLU A 30 -23.72 -12.29 -0.66
N LEU A 31 -22.94 -13.27 -0.19
CA LEU A 31 -21.68 -13.64 -0.84
C LEU A 31 -21.91 -14.10 -2.29
N GLU A 32 -22.93 -14.93 -2.52
CA GLU A 32 -23.30 -15.37 -3.87
C GLU A 32 -23.73 -14.23 -4.78
N GLU A 33 -24.48 -13.24 -4.27
CA GLU A 33 -24.86 -12.04 -5.01
C GLU A 33 -23.61 -11.25 -5.43
N MET A 34 -22.70 -10.97 -4.48
CA MET A 34 -21.47 -10.22 -4.75
C MET A 34 -20.59 -10.93 -5.80
N ILE A 35 -20.48 -12.25 -5.73
CA ILE A 35 -19.66 -13.02 -6.67
C ILE A 35 -20.35 -13.12 -8.03
N ARG A 36 -21.61 -13.54 -8.09
CA ARG A 36 -22.28 -13.88 -9.35
C ARG A 36 -22.83 -12.66 -10.08
N GLN A 37 -23.31 -11.65 -9.36
CA GLN A 37 -23.95 -10.48 -9.98
C GLN A 37 -22.96 -9.33 -10.12
N ARG A 38 -22.13 -9.09 -9.10
CA ARG A 38 -21.14 -7.99 -9.11
C ARG A 38 -19.78 -8.41 -9.66
N HIS A 39 -19.60 -9.69 -9.98
CA HIS A 39 -18.36 -10.25 -10.54
C HIS A 39 -17.12 -10.01 -9.67
N TYR A 40 -17.32 -9.93 -8.35
CA TYR A 40 -16.22 -9.82 -7.40
C TYR A 40 -15.56 -11.18 -7.15
N SER A 41 -14.27 -11.14 -6.81
CA SER A 41 -13.58 -12.36 -6.39
C SER A 41 -14.19 -12.89 -5.09
N PRO A 42 -14.22 -14.22 -4.88
CA PRO A 42 -14.71 -14.82 -3.64
C PRO A 42 -14.05 -14.27 -2.38
N GLU A 43 -12.75 -13.97 -2.46
CA GLU A 43 -11.95 -13.41 -1.38
C GLU A 43 -12.42 -12.01 -1.02
N TYR A 44 -12.62 -11.16 -2.02
CA TYR A 44 -13.11 -9.80 -1.79
C TYR A 44 -14.53 -9.83 -1.22
N ALA A 45 -15.41 -10.67 -1.76
CA ALA A 45 -16.77 -10.82 -1.26
C ALA A 45 -16.80 -11.24 0.23
N VAL A 46 -15.97 -12.22 0.62
CA VAL A 46 -15.85 -12.65 2.02
C VAL A 46 -15.33 -11.54 2.90
N SER A 47 -14.22 -10.90 2.51
CA SER A 47 -13.57 -9.86 3.30
C SER A 47 -14.53 -8.69 3.54
N ARG A 48 -15.12 -8.16 2.47
CA ARG A 48 -16.05 -7.02 2.54
C ARG A 48 -17.29 -7.32 3.38
N THR A 49 -17.88 -8.49 3.22
CA THR A 49 -19.10 -8.87 3.94
C THR A 49 -18.84 -9.05 5.44
N LEU A 50 -17.80 -9.81 5.79
CA LEU A 50 -17.48 -10.10 7.18
C LEU A 50 -16.98 -8.86 7.94
N ARG A 51 -16.19 -7.99 7.31
CA ARG A 51 -15.76 -6.73 7.92
C ARG A 51 -16.91 -5.79 8.20
N ARG A 52 -17.88 -5.69 7.28
CA ARG A 52 -19.11 -4.90 7.53
C ARG A 52 -19.86 -5.43 8.75
N TYR A 53 -19.98 -6.75 8.90
CA TYR A 53 -20.57 -7.33 10.11
C TYR A 53 -19.74 -7.00 11.36
N ALA A 54 -18.42 -7.18 11.32
CA ALA A 54 -17.53 -6.85 12.44
C ALA A 54 -17.66 -5.38 12.87
N GLN A 55 -17.72 -4.45 11.92
CA GLN A 55 -17.92 -3.02 12.19
C GLN A 55 -19.26 -2.73 12.88
N VAL A 56 -20.34 -3.42 12.51
CA VAL A 56 -21.64 -3.30 13.20
C VAL A 56 -21.50 -3.76 14.66
N PHE A 57 -20.81 -4.87 14.92
CA PHE A 57 -20.57 -5.35 16.29
C PHE A 57 -19.67 -4.43 17.11
N GLN A 58 -18.64 -3.82 16.50
CA GLN A 58 -17.78 -2.85 17.17
C GLN A 58 -18.51 -1.58 17.61
N ARG A 59 -19.52 -1.14 16.84
CA ARG A 59 -20.32 0.07 17.15
C ARG A 59 -21.33 -0.16 18.27
N LEU A 60 -21.58 -1.40 18.66
CA LEU A 60 -22.46 -1.75 19.77
C LEU A 60 -21.59 -1.78 21.04
N GLU A 61 -21.63 -0.72 21.85
CA GLU A 61 -20.76 -0.44 23.02
C GLU A 61 -20.91 -1.46 24.19
N SER A 62 -20.61 -2.74 23.94
CA SER A 62 -20.56 -3.79 24.96
C SER A 62 -19.27 -4.58 24.81
N GLU A 63 -18.55 -4.77 25.92
CA GLU A 63 -17.30 -5.55 25.98
C GLU A 63 -17.48 -6.98 25.42
N TYR A 64 -18.64 -7.59 25.65
CA TYR A 64 -19.01 -8.89 25.09
C TYR A 64 -19.23 -8.87 23.55
N LEU A 65 -19.69 -7.75 22.99
CA LEU A 65 -19.89 -7.60 21.54
C LEU A 65 -18.60 -7.22 20.82
N ALA A 66 -17.67 -6.53 21.50
CA ALA A 66 -16.33 -6.28 21.00
C ALA A 66 -15.52 -7.58 20.83
N GLU A 67 -15.66 -8.54 21.77
CA GLU A 67 -15.09 -9.88 21.60
C GLU A 67 -15.65 -10.59 20.36
N ARG A 68 -16.95 -10.47 20.09
CA ARG A 68 -17.57 -11.04 18.87
C ARG A 68 -17.07 -10.42 17.57
N ALA A 69 -16.67 -9.14 17.56
CA ALA A 69 -16.07 -8.55 16.38
C ALA A 69 -14.72 -9.20 16.05
N ASN A 70 -13.90 -9.48 17.08
CA ASN A 70 -12.63 -10.19 16.93
C ASN A 70 -12.81 -11.62 16.39
N ASP A 71 -13.86 -12.30 16.85
CA ASP A 71 -14.25 -13.62 16.34
C ASP A 71 -14.56 -13.60 14.83
N ILE A 72 -15.28 -12.56 14.36
CA ILE A 72 -15.59 -12.39 12.94
C ILE A 72 -14.33 -12.16 12.11
N PHE A 73 -13.37 -11.38 12.63
CA PHE A 73 -12.07 -11.20 11.96
C PHE A 73 -11.26 -12.51 11.89
N ASP A 74 -11.32 -13.39 12.90
CA ASP A 74 -10.64 -14.69 12.82
C ASP A 74 -11.30 -15.61 11.78
N ILE A 75 -12.64 -15.62 11.72
CA ILE A 75 -13.39 -16.35 10.70
C ILE A 75 -13.02 -15.85 9.29
N GLU A 76 -12.96 -14.53 9.10
CA GLU A 76 -12.53 -13.91 7.85
C GLU A 76 -11.12 -14.37 7.47
N LYS A 77 -10.14 -14.24 8.37
CA LYS A 77 -8.75 -14.66 8.13
C LYS A 77 -8.64 -16.16 7.80
N ARG A 78 -9.46 -17.01 8.41
CA ARG A 78 -9.50 -18.45 8.12
C ARG A 78 -10.10 -18.73 6.74
N LEU A 79 -11.23 -18.12 6.41
CA LEU A 79 -11.86 -18.28 5.09
C LEU A 79 -10.96 -17.77 3.98
N LEU A 80 -10.36 -16.59 4.15
CA LEU A 80 -9.41 -16.04 3.19
C LEU A 80 -8.20 -16.95 2.98
N ARG A 81 -7.66 -17.55 4.04
CA ARG A 81 -6.59 -18.57 3.92
C ARG A 81 -7.02 -19.79 3.09
N HIS A 82 -8.28 -20.22 3.21
CA HIS A 82 -8.80 -21.34 2.43
C HIS A 82 -9.08 -20.97 0.97
N LEU A 83 -9.59 -19.76 0.71
CA LEU A 83 -9.92 -19.27 -0.63
C LEU A 83 -8.66 -18.95 -1.44
N LEU A 84 -7.73 -18.20 -0.85
CA LEU A 84 -6.45 -17.86 -1.46
C LEU A 84 -5.49 -19.06 -1.54
N GLY A 85 -5.68 -20.07 -0.68
CA GLY A 85 -4.74 -21.18 -0.54
C GLY A 85 -3.34 -20.73 -0.14
N ARG A 86 -2.30 -21.46 -0.60
CA ARG A 86 -0.88 -21.03 -0.50
C ARG A 86 -0.45 -20.12 -1.66
N ARG A 87 -1.38 -19.49 -2.40
CA ARG A 87 -1.00 -18.48 -3.39
C ARG A 87 -0.65 -17.20 -2.64
N ARG A 88 0.63 -17.07 -2.30
CA ARG A 88 1.24 -15.74 -2.30
C ARG A 88 1.33 -15.36 -3.77
N GLU A 89 0.31 -14.69 -4.30
CA GLU A 89 0.52 -13.97 -5.56
C GLU A 89 1.59 -12.93 -5.25
N GLY A 90 2.79 -13.19 -5.75
CA GLY A 90 3.87 -12.23 -5.64
C GLY A 90 3.46 -10.94 -6.34
N ILE A 91 3.98 -9.81 -5.84
CA ILE A 91 3.86 -8.49 -6.45
C ILE A 91 4.27 -8.51 -7.95
N SER A 92 5.03 -9.53 -8.37
CA SER A 92 5.45 -9.79 -9.75
C SER A 92 4.36 -10.24 -10.73
N HIS A 93 3.12 -10.56 -10.28
CA HIS A 93 2.03 -11.03 -11.14
C HIS A 93 0.89 -10.02 -11.35
N LEU A 94 1.13 -8.74 -11.10
CA LEU A 94 0.14 -7.69 -11.29
C LEU A 94 -0.26 -7.55 -12.78
N SER A 95 -1.56 -7.45 -13.03
CA SER A 95 -2.15 -7.32 -14.37
C SER A 95 -2.97 -6.05 -14.58
N SER A 96 -3.12 -5.23 -13.54
CA SER A 96 -3.84 -3.96 -13.56
C SER A 96 -3.23 -2.98 -12.57
N PRO A 97 -3.48 -1.66 -12.71
CA PRO A 97 -3.00 -0.67 -11.75
C PRO A 97 -3.57 -0.90 -10.34
N VAL A 98 -2.71 -0.94 -9.33
CA VAL A 98 -3.08 -1.22 -7.92
C VAL A 98 -2.35 -0.31 -6.95
N LEU A 99 -2.90 -0.24 -5.72
CA LEU A 99 -2.22 0.30 -4.54
C LEU A 99 -1.81 -0.86 -3.64
N VAL A 100 -0.57 -0.84 -3.14
CA VAL A 100 -0.06 -1.90 -2.27
C VAL A 100 -0.21 -1.47 -0.81
N LEU A 101 -1.00 -2.19 -0.03
CA LEU A 101 -1.19 -1.94 1.40
C LEU A 101 -0.56 -3.11 2.16
N ALA A 102 0.44 -2.84 2.99
CA ALA A 102 1.22 -3.89 3.66
C ALA A 102 1.50 -3.54 5.12
N HIS A 103 1.84 -4.56 5.91
CA HIS A 103 2.31 -4.32 7.28
C HIS A 103 3.67 -3.64 7.22
N ASN A 104 4.55 -4.22 6.38
CA ASN A 104 5.86 -3.72 6.06
C ASN A 104 6.19 -4.11 4.61
N LEU A 105 7.05 -3.33 3.95
CA LEU A 105 7.74 -3.71 2.73
C LEU A 105 9.23 -3.66 2.98
N THR A 106 9.92 -4.76 2.68
CA THR A 106 11.38 -4.78 2.70
C THR A 106 11.95 -3.91 1.58
N PRO A 107 13.19 -3.41 1.70
CA PRO A 107 13.83 -2.65 0.62
C PRO A 107 13.84 -3.41 -0.71
N SER A 108 14.16 -4.72 -0.67
CA SER A 108 14.16 -5.57 -1.86
C SER A 108 12.78 -5.72 -2.48
N GLU A 109 11.71 -5.84 -1.68
CA GLU A 109 10.33 -5.87 -2.23
C GLU A 109 9.93 -4.52 -2.84
N THR A 110 10.36 -3.42 -2.23
CA THR A 110 10.03 -2.06 -2.70
C THR A 110 10.71 -1.74 -4.02
N VAL A 111 12.00 -2.07 -4.16
CA VAL A 111 12.76 -1.90 -5.41
C VAL A 111 12.18 -2.73 -6.55
N ASN A 112 11.61 -3.90 -6.25
CA ASN A 112 10.99 -4.78 -7.24
C ASN A 112 9.54 -4.41 -7.60
N LEU A 113 9.01 -3.28 -7.10
CA LEU A 113 7.68 -2.80 -7.49
C LEU A 113 7.68 -2.37 -8.96
N ASP A 114 6.81 -2.97 -9.76
CA ASP A 114 6.63 -2.58 -11.15
C ASP A 114 5.81 -1.28 -11.23
N ARG A 115 6.49 -0.16 -11.50
CA ARG A 115 5.90 1.19 -11.65
C ARG A 115 4.75 1.26 -12.68
N ARG A 116 4.65 0.29 -13.60
CA ARG A 116 3.55 0.22 -14.58
C ARG A 116 2.22 -0.14 -13.92
N PHE A 117 2.27 -0.94 -12.84
CA PHE A 117 1.08 -1.43 -12.15
C PHE A 117 0.94 -0.83 -10.75
N VAL A 118 2.03 -0.66 -10.00
CA VAL A 118 1.96 -0.11 -8.64
C VAL A 118 1.89 1.41 -8.71
N ARG A 119 0.75 1.98 -8.29
CA ARG A 119 0.49 3.43 -8.33
C ARG A 119 0.82 4.14 -7.01
N GLY A 120 1.18 3.38 -5.99
CA GLY A 120 1.52 3.86 -4.65
C GLY A 120 1.41 2.75 -3.63
N PHE A 121 1.94 2.99 -2.43
CA PHE A 121 1.86 2.01 -1.36
C PHE A 121 1.73 2.63 0.03
N VAL A 122 1.25 1.83 0.98
CA VAL A 122 1.12 2.20 2.39
C VAL A 122 1.67 1.09 3.27
N THR A 123 2.43 1.47 4.30
CA THR A 123 2.89 0.52 5.33
C THR A 123 2.47 0.89 6.74
N GLU A 124 2.02 -0.09 7.53
CA GLU A 124 1.67 0.11 8.95
C GLU A 124 2.88 0.50 9.79
N ILE A 125 4.05 -0.07 9.47
CA ILE A 125 5.32 0.24 10.12
C ILE A 125 6.28 0.94 9.16
N GLY A 126 7.27 1.64 9.72
CA GLY A 126 8.24 2.42 8.96
C GLY A 126 8.32 3.86 9.47
N GLY A 127 9.15 4.65 8.82
CA GLY A 127 9.29 6.08 9.09
C GLY A 127 9.77 6.82 7.85
N PRO A 128 9.61 8.15 7.79
CA PRO A 128 9.91 8.95 6.61
C PRO A 128 11.38 8.91 6.18
N GLY A 129 12.31 8.68 7.13
CA GLY A 129 13.73 8.46 6.82
C GLY A 129 14.12 6.98 6.63
N GLY A 130 13.14 6.08 6.62
CA GLY A 130 13.37 4.65 6.44
C GLY A 130 13.63 4.29 4.98
N HIS A 131 14.36 3.20 4.76
CA HIS A 131 14.71 2.73 3.41
C HIS A 131 13.50 2.61 2.47
N THR A 132 12.36 2.12 2.96
CA THR A 132 11.13 2.00 2.18
C THR A 132 10.62 3.35 1.66
N ALA A 133 10.68 4.42 2.46
CA ALA A 133 10.25 5.75 2.05
C ALA A 133 11.19 6.36 1.00
N ILE A 134 12.50 6.22 1.20
CA ILE A 134 13.50 6.72 0.25
C ILE A 134 13.38 6.02 -1.11
N VAL A 135 13.18 4.70 -1.12
CA VAL A 135 12.94 3.96 -2.38
C VAL A 135 11.65 4.43 -3.06
N ALA A 136 10.61 4.80 -2.31
CA ALA A 136 9.38 5.33 -2.90
C ALA A 136 9.61 6.65 -3.65
N GLU A 137 10.43 7.54 -3.07
CA GLU A 137 10.81 8.83 -3.69
C GLU A 137 11.53 8.60 -5.02
N GLY A 138 12.52 7.71 -5.05
CA GLY A 138 13.23 7.36 -6.29
C GLY A 138 12.35 6.66 -7.35
N LEU A 139 11.35 5.90 -6.90
CA LEU A 139 10.34 5.31 -7.78
C LEU A 139 9.23 6.31 -8.19
N GLU A 140 9.23 7.54 -7.65
CA GLU A 140 8.22 8.57 -7.85
C GLU A 140 6.78 8.05 -7.71
N ILE A 141 6.56 7.15 -6.75
CA ILE A 141 5.24 6.64 -6.42
C ILE A 141 4.80 7.20 -5.06
N PRO A 142 3.56 7.70 -4.93
CA PRO A 142 3.02 8.14 -3.64
C PRO A 142 3.14 7.03 -2.58
N ALA A 143 3.70 7.37 -1.43
CA ALA A 143 3.84 6.45 -0.32
C ALA A 143 3.55 7.10 1.02
N VAL A 144 2.88 6.36 1.91
CA VAL A 144 2.69 6.73 3.31
C VAL A 144 3.16 5.58 4.18
N VAL A 145 4.12 5.82 5.06
CA VAL A 145 4.73 4.78 5.89
C VAL A 145 4.51 5.07 7.36
N GLY A 146 4.39 4.02 8.18
CA GLY A 146 4.22 4.16 9.62
C GLY A 146 2.83 4.67 10.02
N THR A 147 1.78 4.31 9.28
CA THR A 147 0.40 4.75 9.54
C THR A 147 -0.20 4.18 10.83
N GLY A 148 0.45 3.17 11.44
CA GLY A 148 -0.17 2.33 12.46
C GLY A 148 -1.07 1.26 11.85
N LEU A 149 -1.79 0.53 12.70
CA LEU A 149 -2.62 -0.61 12.28
C LEU A 149 -3.84 -0.14 11.49
N PHE A 150 -3.98 -0.55 10.23
CA PHE A 150 -5.14 -0.24 9.37
C PHE A 150 -5.51 -1.37 8.40
N LEU A 151 -4.67 -2.40 8.24
CA LEU A 151 -4.93 -3.51 7.30
C LEU A 151 -6.20 -4.29 7.64
N THR A 152 -6.63 -4.25 8.90
CA THR A 152 -7.90 -4.82 9.37
C THR A 152 -9.12 -4.01 8.95
N GLU A 153 -8.93 -2.81 8.41
CA GLU A 153 -9.99 -1.91 7.95
C GLU A 153 -10.15 -1.89 6.42
N VAL A 154 -9.12 -2.26 5.66
CA VAL A 154 -9.15 -2.33 4.18
C VAL A 154 -9.20 -3.76 3.59
N SER A 155 -10.10 -3.99 2.62
CA SER A 155 -10.20 -5.24 1.88
C SER A 155 -9.60 -5.11 0.48
N GLY A 156 -9.03 -6.18 -0.07
CA GLY A 156 -8.45 -6.15 -1.41
C GLY A 156 -9.52 -5.86 -2.49
N GLY A 157 -9.43 -4.72 -3.17
CA GLY A 157 -10.44 -4.24 -4.13
C GLY A 157 -11.23 -3.03 -3.65
N ASP A 158 -11.04 -2.61 -2.40
CA ASP A 158 -11.57 -1.33 -1.93
C ASP A 158 -10.87 -0.15 -2.60
N GLN A 159 -11.63 0.94 -2.81
CA GLN A 159 -11.06 2.21 -3.24
C GLN A 159 -10.30 2.85 -2.08
N VAL A 160 -9.09 3.30 -2.36
CA VAL A 160 -8.20 3.95 -1.41
C VAL A 160 -7.53 5.14 -2.10
N ILE A 161 -7.40 6.24 -1.36
CA ILE A 161 -6.58 7.39 -1.76
C ILE A 161 -5.33 7.39 -0.90
N ILE A 162 -4.17 7.54 -1.55
CA ILE A 162 -2.87 7.78 -0.90
C ILE A 162 -2.48 9.21 -1.22
N ASP A 163 -2.42 10.04 -0.19
CA ASP A 163 -1.95 11.41 -0.24
C ASP A 163 -0.57 11.45 0.41
N GLY A 164 0.46 11.35 -0.44
CA GLY A 164 1.86 11.35 0.01
C GLY A 164 2.33 12.71 0.52
N ASP A 165 1.69 13.81 0.10
CA ASP A 165 2.09 15.16 0.47
C ASP A 165 1.67 15.48 1.91
N ASN A 166 0.45 15.07 2.29
CA ASN A 166 -0.07 15.27 3.65
C ASN A 166 0.12 14.05 4.56
N GLY A 167 0.61 12.93 4.01
CA GLY A 167 0.77 11.67 4.75
C GLY A 167 -0.57 11.04 5.13
N LEU A 168 -1.60 11.19 4.30
CA LEU A 168 -2.96 10.71 4.56
C LEU A 168 -3.29 9.48 3.73
N VAL A 169 -4.03 8.55 4.35
CA VAL A 169 -4.60 7.38 3.68
C VAL A 169 -6.09 7.38 3.94
N ILE A 170 -6.87 7.44 2.87
CA ILE A 170 -8.33 7.51 2.96
C ILE A 170 -8.89 6.20 2.41
N LEU A 171 -9.44 5.39 3.32
CA LEU A 171 -10.10 4.13 2.99
C LEU A 171 -11.56 4.40 2.62
N GLN A 172 -12.04 3.76 1.54
CA GLN A 172 -13.43 3.85 1.10
C GLN A 172 -13.95 5.31 1.03
N PRO A 173 -13.26 6.20 0.29
CA PRO A 173 -13.63 7.61 0.19
C PRO A 173 -15.04 7.76 -0.38
N ASP A 174 -15.76 8.78 0.07
CA ASP A 174 -17.03 9.16 -0.53
C ASP A 174 -16.82 9.92 -1.86
N GLU A 175 -17.90 10.10 -2.61
CA GLU A 175 -17.88 10.76 -3.92
C GLU A 175 -17.38 12.21 -3.85
N GLU A 176 -17.67 12.92 -2.75
CA GLU A 176 -17.19 14.29 -2.53
C GLU A 176 -15.66 14.31 -2.36
N THR A 177 -15.13 13.40 -1.55
CA THR A 177 -13.69 13.24 -1.34
C THR A 177 -12.99 12.83 -2.62
N LEU A 178 -13.55 11.87 -3.38
CA LEU A 178 -13.01 11.47 -4.67
C LEU A 178 -12.97 12.65 -5.66
N ALA A 179 -14.05 13.41 -5.77
CA ALA A 179 -14.11 14.58 -6.64
C ALA A 179 -13.06 15.64 -6.27
N ARG A 180 -12.88 15.89 -4.96
CA ARG A 180 -11.85 16.83 -4.47
C ARG A 180 -10.44 16.39 -4.87
N TYR A 181 -10.07 15.14 -4.59
CA TYR A 181 -8.74 14.63 -4.94
C TYR A 181 -8.51 14.56 -6.45
N HIS A 182 -9.55 14.27 -7.24
CA HIS A 182 -9.46 14.37 -8.69
C HIS A 182 -9.16 15.79 -9.17
N HIS A 183 -9.75 16.80 -8.52
CA HIS A 183 -9.47 18.20 -8.83
C HIS A 183 -8.04 18.59 -8.47
N GLU A 184 -7.57 18.23 -7.27
CA GLU A 184 -6.20 18.50 -6.80
C GLU A 184 -5.16 17.88 -7.75
N VAL A 185 -5.36 16.63 -8.19
CA VAL A 185 -4.48 15.98 -9.17
C VAL A 185 -4.41 16.75 -10.48
N GLU A 186 -5.52 17.34 -10.93
CA GLU A 186 -5.55 18.13 -12.16
C GLU A 186 -4.86 19.50 -12.01
N GLU A 187 -4.97 20.12 -10.82
CA GLU A 187 -4.21 21.33 -10.49
C GLU A 187 -2.70 21.06 -10.46
N ILE A 188 -2.28 19.96 -9.84
CA ILE A 188 -0.87 19.52 -9.81
C ILE A 188 -0.36 19.30 -11.25
N ARG A 189 -1.12 18.63 -12.10
CA ARG A 189 -0.76 18.45 -13.51
C ARG A 189 -0.64 19.77 -14.25
N THR A 190 -1.57 20.68 -14.04
CA THR A 190 -1.55 22.01 -14.65
C THR A 190 -0.33 22.80 -14.20
N LEU A 191 0.04 22.72 -12.92
CA LEU A 191 1.24 23.33 -12.38
C LEU A 191 2.50 22.71 -12.98
N ALA A 192 2.57 21.38 -13.07
CA ALA A 192 3.70 20.67 -13.67
C ALA A 192 3.96 21.14 -15.11
N VAL A 193 2.91 21.27 -15.94
CA VAL A 193 3.01 21.79 -17.32
C VAL A 193 3.53 23.24 -17.35
N ARG A 194 3.13 24.08 -16.39
CA ARG A 194 3.67 25.45 -16.29
C ARG A 194 5.15 25.46 -15.91
N LEU A 195 5.54 24.62 -14.95
CA LEU A 195 6.92 24.52 -14.48
C LEU A 195 7.85 23.91 -15.54
N GLU A 196 7.34 23.03 -16.42
CA GLU A 196 8.10 22.47 -17.54
C GLU A 196 8.66 23.56 -18.47
N SER A 197 7.95 24.69 -18.61
CA SER A 197 8.46 25.85 -19.38
C SER A 197 9.70 26.51 -18.78
N LEU A 198 10.01 26.25 -17.50
CA LEU A 198 11.18 26.77 -16.81
C LEU A 198 12.41 25.87 -16.96
N ARG A 199 12.24 24.63 -17.45
CA ARG A 199 13.31 23.61 -17.53
C ARG A 199 14.58 24.13 -18.19
N ASP A 200 14.44 24.83 -19.30
CA ASP A 200 15.57 25.26 -20.13
C ASP A 200 16.06 26.68 -19.77
N LEU A 201 15.48 27.31 -18.74
CA LEU A 201 15.87 28.64 -18.27
C LEU A 201 17.03 28.58 -17.27
N PRO A 202 17.94 29.57 -17.27
CA PRO A 202 19.01 29.61 -16.29
C PRO A 202 18.46 29.81 -14.87
N ALA A 203 19.00 29.06 -13.91
CA ALA A 203 18.70 29.24 -12.49
C ALA A 203 19.38 30.52 -11.98
N GLU A 204 18.63 31.62 -11.94
CA GLU A 204 19.11 32.94 -11.50
C GLU A 204 18.16 33.56 -10.47
N THR A 205 18.71 34.25 -9.47
CA THR A 205 17.93 35.07 -8.56
C THR A 205 17.40 36.34 -9.26
N ALA A 206 16.45 37.04 -8.62
CA ALA A 206 15.88 38.28 -9.15
C ALA A 206 16.93 39.39 -9.40
N ASP A 207 18.03 39.37 -8.64
CA ASP A 207 19.20 40.25 -8.76
C ASP A 207 20.35 39.66 -9.60
N LYS A 208 20.08 38.60 -10.39
CA LYS A 208 20.98 38.03 -11.41
C LYS A 208 22.20 37.29 -10.87
N VAL A 209 22.10 36.70 -9.68
CA VAL A 209 23.12 35.76 -9.18
C VAL A 209 22.84 34.38 -9.77
N PRO A 210 23.79 33.78 -10.52
CA PRO A 210 23.61 32.44 -11.06
C PRO A 210 23.75 31.37 -9.97
N LEU A 211 22.91 30.36 -10.05
CA LEU A 211 22.89 29.19 -9.18
C LEU A 211 23.06 27.93 -10.04
N LYS A 212 23.47 26.83 -9.40
CA LYS A 212 23.41 25.51 -10.00
C LYS A 212 22.41 24.65 -9.25
N LEU A 213 21.54 23.99 -9.99
CA LEU A 213 20.54 23.07 -9.46
C LEU A 213 20.98 21.66 -9.83
N PHE A 214 21.33 20.87 -8.82
CA PHE A 214 21.75 19.50 -9.02
C PHE A 214 20.68 18.53 -8.52
N GLY A 215 20.53 17.41 -9.22
CA GLY A 215 19.69 16.30 -8.77
C GLY A 215 20.41 15.44 -7.73
N ASN A 216 19.64 14.87 -6.81
CA ASN A 216 20.08 13.76 -5.98
C ASN A 216 19.54 12.48 -6.62
N ILE A 217 20.37 11.45 -6.72
CA ILE A 217 19.99 10.15 -7.25
C ILE A 217 20.40 9.02 -6.31
N GLU A 218 19.65 7.94 -6.37
CA GLU A 218 19.84 6.66 -5.71
C GLU A 218 20.15 5.56 -6.74
N PHE A 219 19.66 5.71 -7.98
CA PHE A 219 19.85 4.75 -9.06
C PHE A 219 20.27 5.43 -10.38
N PRO A 220 21.10 4.78 -11.23
CA PRO A 220 21.59 5.40 -12.47
C PRO A 220 20.48 5.87 -13.42
N TYR A 221 19.35 5.15 -13.47
CA TYR A 221 18.23 5.51 -14.35
C TYR A 221 17.54 6.84 -13.96
N GLU A 222 17.76 7.36 -12.76
CA GLU A 222 17.18 8.63 -12.31
C GLU A 222 17.89 9.85 -12.91
N VAL A 223 19.04 9.64 -13.56
CA VAL A 223 19.72 10.68 -14.34
C VAL A 223 18.81 11.18 -15.46
N ASP A 224 18.03 10.30 -16.10
CA ASP A 224 17.06 10.70 -17.13
C ASP A 224 16.03 11.69 -16.56
N HIS A 225 15.53 11.44 -15.35
CA HIS A 225 14.61 12.34 -14.65
C HIS A 225 15.26 13.69 -14.29
N CYS A 226 16.55 13.70 -13.96
CA CYS A 226 17.29 14.94 -13.69
C CYS A 226 17.44 15.78 -14.97
N ILE A 227 17.77 15.13 -16.09
CA ILE A 227 17.90 15.77 -17.40
C ILE A 227 16.55 16.33 -17.86
N ASP A 228 15.49 15.53 -17.76
CA ASP A 228 14.13 15.93 -18.12
C ASP A 228 13.61 17.13 -17.32
N ARG A 229 14.20 17.39 -16.14
CA ARG A 229 13.88 18.53 -15.25
C ARG A 229 14.88 19.68 -15.33
N GLY A 230 15.90 19.60 -16.18
CA GLY A 230 16.85 20.70 -16.40
C GLY A 230 17.90 20.84 -15.31
N ALA A 231 18.25 19.76 -14.62
CA ALA A 231 19.34 19.78 -13.65
C ALA A 231 20.71 20.03 -14.32
N ASP A 232 21.57 20.80 -13.65
CA ASP A 232 22.96 21.07 -14.05
C ASP A 232 23.91 19.86 -13.86
N GLY A 233 23.39 18.78 -13.28
CA GLY A 233 24.10 17.53 -13.03
C GLY A 233 23.62 16.82 -11.78
N VAL A 234 24.41 15.87 -11.30
CA VAL A 234 24.17 15.13 -10.05
C VAL A 234 25.01 15.72 -8.92
N GLY A 235 24.35 16.08 -7.82
CA GLY A 235 24.98 16.67 -6.64
C GLY A 235 25.26 15.63 -5.56
N LEU A 236 24.46 14.56 -5.55
CA LEU A 236 24.58 13.44 -4.63
C LEU A 236 24.15 12.16 -5.34
N TYR A 237 25.01 11.15 -5.33
CA TYR A 237 24.65 9.78 -5.69
C TYR A 237 24.76 8.89 -4.45
N ARG A 238 23.62 8.42 -3.93
CA ARG A 238 23.53 7.48 -2.80
C ARG A 238 23.74 6.05 -3.27
N THR A 239 24.84 5.43 -2.84
CA THR A 239 25.26 4.11 -3.33
C THR A 239 24.82 2.96 -2.43
N GLU A 240 24.19 3.24 -1.28
CA GLU A 240 23.71 2.26 -0.31
C GLU A 240 22.69 1.29 -0.94
N PHE A 241 21.97 1.73 -1.96
CA PHE A 241 20.98 0.90 -2.66
C PHE A 241 21.56 -0.26 -3.45
N LEU A 242 22.83 -0.16 -3.87
CA LEU A 242 23.56 -1.29 -4.48
C LEU A 242 23.71 -2.46 -3.49
N TYR A 243 23.73 -2.17 -2.19
CA TYR A 243 23.77 -3.18 -1.14
C TYR A 243 22.38 -3.66 -0.73
N LEU A 244 21.40 -2.76 -0.64
CA LEU A 244 20.04 -3.08 -0.15
C LEU A 244 19.21 -3.93 -1.14
N GLY A 245 19.51 -3.83 -2.44
CA GLY A 245 18.85 -4.60 -3.49
C GLY A 245 19.42 -6.01 -3.72
N SER A 246 20.56 -6.35 -3.10
CA SER A 246 21.29 -7.58 -3.38
C SER A 246 21.31 -8.52 -2.18
N GLU A 247 21.08 -9.81 -2.41
CA GLU A 247 21.22 -10.84 -1.35
C GLU A 247 22.68 -11.07 -0.94
N THR A 248 23.61 -10.69 -1.81
CA THR A 248 25.05 -10.81 -1.60
C THR A 248 25.74 -9.45 -1.71
N GLU A 249 26.89 -9.29 -1.09
CA GLU A 249 27.67 -8.06 -1.21
C GLU A 249 27.99 -7.76 -2.69
N PRO A 250 27.68 -6.55 -3.20
CA PRO A 250 27.95 -6.17 -4.57
C PRO A 250 29.46 -6.18 -4.85
N THR A 251 29.84 -6.74 -6.01
CA THR A 251 31.25 -6.79 -6.42
C THR A 251 31.71 -5.45 -6.97
N GLU A 252 33.02 -5.22 -7.04
CA GLU A 252 33.62 -4.05 -7.72
C GLU A 252 33.02 -3.82 -9.12
N GLU A 253 32.82 -4.90 -9.89
CA GLU A 253 32.24 -4.83 -11.23
C GLU A 253 30.80 -4.26 -11.23
N VAL A 254 29.99 -4.55 -10.20
CA VAL A 254 28.62 -4.01 -10.08
C VAL A 254 28.68 -2.51 -9.81
N HIS A 255 29.59 -2.07 -8.94
CA HIS A 255 29.84 -0.66 -8.69
C HIS A 255 30.33 0.05 -9.95
N PHE A 256 31.32 -0.53 -10.65
CA PHE A 256 31.85 0.03 -11.89
C PHE A 256 30.76 0.20 -12.95
N GLN A 257 29.91 -0.81 -13.15
CA GLN A 257 28.80 -0.73 -14.10
C GLN A 257 27.78 0.34 -13.72
N ALA A 258 27.45 0.47 -12.44
CA ALA A 258 26.52 1.50 -11.97
C ALA A 258 27.08 2.92 -12.14
N TYR A 259 28.38 3.11 -11.91
CA TYR A 259 29.01 4.44 -11.95
C TYR A 259 29.46 4.89 -13.34
N SER A 260 29.61 3.96 -14.28
CA SER A 260 30.10 4.25 -15.64
C SER A 260 28.98 4.46 -16.67
N GLN A 261 27.72 4.17 -16.31
CA GLN A 261 26.54 4.58 -17.07
C GLN A 261 26.40 6.10 -17.09
#